data_AF-A0A961CBK1-F1
#
_entry.id   AF-A0A961CBK1-F1
#
_cell.length_a   1.000
_cell.length_b   1.000
_cell.length_c   1.000
_cell.angle_alpha   90.00
_cell.angle_beta   90.00
_cell.angle_gamma   90.00
#
_symmetry.space_group_name_H-M   'P 1'
#
loop_
_entity.id
_entity.type
_entity.pdbx_description
1 polymer ?
#
loop_
_entity_poly.entity_id
_entity_poly.type
_entity_poly.pdbx_seq_one_letter_code
_entity_poly.pdbx_strand_id
1 'polypeptide(L)'
;MSTARRWVVGAVAAASAVVGLPVAATAVPAPLPTGLAVLQSGVSGSLDSGRDADGDLEFVGTADGQALTGAGDATTNATSVLTTLGADFGSADGTTFAATGTSTTPDGTGVRFQQSIDGVPVLAGEVAVQTDAAGQVRSVLGETADDAPASMSPTVTAADAATAARAASAKAHGLGAVPLVASRPELWIYDPTLVGSPDPVGTRLVWRVRVEASAGPDGQPIADLVLVDAANGSIALRIDDVHAAKNRRVCDAANTSAKYPCTSGFARVEGGAASGVTDVNKAYDFAGDVYDFYNTRFGRDSLDGAGMIITSTVRYCPSGCPFNNAFWDGEQIVYGPGFASADDIVGHELTHGVTQHEA
;
A
#
# COMPACT_ATOMS: atom_id res chain seq x y z
N MET A 1 -66.45 39.09 33.24
CA MET A 1 -65.11 38.56 33.58
C MET A 1 -64.18 38.91 32.42
N SER A 2 -63.53 40.08 32.48
CA SER A 2 -62.06 40.27 32.64
C SER A 2 -61.27 39.66 31.47
N THR A 3 -60.56 40.40 30.62
CA THR A 3 -59.44 41.32 30.93
C THR A 3 -59.17 42.32 29.80
N ALA A 4 -58.77 43.54 30.16
CA ALA A 4 -58.34 44.62 29.27
C ALA A 4 -56.82 44.59 29.02
N ARG A 5 -56.40 44.91 27.79
CA ARG A 5 -54.99 45.06 27.37
C ARG A 5 -54.39 46.36 27.91
N ARG A 6 -53.18 46.29 28.49
CA ARG A 6 -52.29 47.43 28.75
C ARG A 6 -51.09 47.37 27.82
N TRP A 7 -50.75 48.50 27.22
CA TRP A 7 -49.51 48.74 26.48
C TRP A 7 -48.44 49.22 27.45
N VAL A 8 -47.20 48.75 27.30
CA VAL A 8 -46.01 49.30 27.96
C VAL A 8 -45.01 49.70 26.89
N VAL A 9 -44.59 50.96 26.94
CA VAL A 9 -43.53 51.56 26.14
C VAL A 9 -42.20 51.25 26.83
N GLY A 10 -41.25 50.65 26.10
CA GLY A 10 -39.88 50.39 26.57
C GLY A 10 -38.88 51.31 25.87
N ALA A 11 -38.16 52.10 26.66
CA ALA A 11 -37.10 52.99 26.21
C ALA A 11 -35.83 52.22 25.80
N VAL A 12 -35.15 52.71 24.76
CA VAL A 12 -33.86 52.18 24.27
C VAL A 12 -32.73 52.93 24.95
N ALA A 13 -31.83 52.21 25.62
CA ALA A 13 -30.54 52.70 26.08
C ALA A 13 -29.42 52.03 25.27
N ALA A 14 -28.59 52.81 24.59
CA ALA A 14 -27.42 52.33 23.87
C ALA A 14 -26.21 52.31 24.80
N ALA A 15 -25.62 51.14 25.01
CA ALA A 15 -24.34 50.96 25.70
C ALA A 15 -23.26 50.61 24.67
N SER A 16 -22.24 51.46 24.55
CA SER A 16 -21.07 51.21 23.71
C SER A 16 -20.09 50.28 24.45
N ALA A 17 -19.93 49.05 23.97
CA ALA A 17 -18.89 48.13 24.43
C ALA A 17 -17.62 48.34 23.59
N VAL A 18 -16.51 48.70 24.26
CA VAL A 18 -15.17 48.68 23.66
C VAL A 18 -14.71 47.22 23.63
N VAL A 19 -14.66 46.63 22.44
CA VAL A 19 -14.12 45.28 22.23
C VAL A 19 -12.60 45.37 22.15
N GLY A 20 -11.90 44.92 23.18
CA GLY A 20 -10.46 44.65 23.10
C GLY A 20 -10.24 43.42 22.22
N LEU A 21 -9.51 43.59 21.12
CA LEU A 21 -9.08 42.46 20.28
C LEU A 21 -8.07 41.61 21.08
N PRO A 22 -8.26 40.28 21.17
CA PRO A 22 -7.27 39.43 21.81
C PRO A 22 -6.01 39.42 20.95
N VAL A 23 -4.87 39.76 21.55
CA VAL A 23 -3.56 39.49 20.96
C VAL A 23 -3.43 37.96 20.93
N ALA A 24 -3.41 37.38 19.73
CA ALA A 24 -3.12 35.96 19.56
C ALA A 24 -1.73 35.69 20.16
N ALA A 25 -1.68 34.91 21.22
CA ALA A 25 -0.42 34.41 21.74
C ALA A 25 0.18 33.54 20.63
N THR A 26 1.31 33.98 20.06
CA THR A 26 2.12 33.15 19.17
C THR A 26 2.52 31.92 19.98
N ALA A 27 2.00 30.76 19.61
CA ALA A 27 2.40 29.50 20.22
C ALA A 27 3.93 29.42 20.13
N VAL A 28 4.59 29.25 21.28
CA VAL A 28 6.02 28.95 21.30
C VAL A 28 6.16 27.61 20.59
N PRO A 29 6.93 27.52 19.50
CA PRO A 29 7.13 26.25 18.81
C PRO A 29 7.72 25.24 19.81
N ALA A 30 7.25 24.00 19.74
CA ALA A 30 7.77 22.93 20.58
C ALA A 30 9.30 22.84 20.41
N PRO A 31 10.06 22.51 21.48
CA PRO A 31 11.50 22.31 21.37
C PRO A 31 11.83 21.28 20.27
N LEU A 32 12.98 21.43 19.62
CA LEU A 32 13.47 20.40 18.72
C LEU A 32 13.83 19.13 19.52
N PRO A 33 13.62 17.93 18.94
CA PRO A 33 14.20 16.68 19.41
C PRO A 33 15.71 16.79 19.57
N THR A 34 16.30 15.96 20.41
CA THR A 34 17.66 16.17 20.91
C THR A 34 18.68 16.01 19.79
N GLY A 35 18.55 14.98 18.94
CA GLY A 35 19.42 14.78 17.79
C GLY A 35 19.27 15.87 16.74
N LEU A 36 18.04 16.31 16.48
CA LEU A 36 17.72 17.37 15.54
C LEU A 36 18.29 18.71 16.00
N ALA A 37 18.26 18.99 17.30
CA ALA A 37 18.90 20.16 17.88
C ALA A 37 20.43 20.13 17.70
N VAL A 38 21.05 18.95 17.85
CA VAL A 38 22.49 18.76 17.58
C VAL A 38 22.79 19.05 16.11
N LEU A 39 22.03 18.49 15.16
CA LEU A 39 22.24 18.75 13.73
C LEU A 39 22.01 20.22 13.38
N GLN A 40 20.94 20.84 13.89
CA GLN A 40 20.62 22.24 13.63
C GLN A 40 21.76 23.20 14.05
N SER A 41 22.51 22.85 15.10
CA SER A 41 23.67 23.64 15.54
C SER A 41 24.86 23.59 14.57
N GLY A 42 24.93 22.56 13.70
CA GLY A 42 26.01 22.33 12.74
C GLY A 42 25.75 22.91 11.34
N VAL A 43 24.53 23.39 11.06
CA VAL A 43 24.13 23.95 9.76
C VAL A 43 23.92 25.45 9.84
N SER A 44 24.29 26.16 8.77
CA SER A 44 24.15 27.62 8.67
C SER A 44 22.75 28.10 8.26
N GLY A 45 21.86 27.17 7.88
CA GLY A 45 20.46 27.42 7.50
C GLY A 45 19.47 26.71 8.41
N SER A 46 18.17 26.84 8.10
CA SER A 46 17.11 26.09 8.78
C SER A 46 17.02 24.68 8.22
N LEU A 47 16.83 23.71 9.10
CA LEU A 47 16.39 22.37 8.71
C LEU A 47 14.91 22.40 8.29
N ASP A 48 14.58 21.57 7.30
CA ASP A 48 13.19 21.20 7.02
C ASP A 48 12.92 19.86 7.70
N SER A 49 11.80 19.74 8.42
CA SER A 49 11.47 18.52 9.17
C SER A 49 9.99 18.22 9.13
N GLY A 50 9.63 16.98 8.80
CA GLY A 50 8.29 16.43 8.95
C GLY A 50 8.20 15.61 10.24
N ARG A 51 7.09 15.75 10.95
CA ARG A 51 6.81 15.01 12.18
C ARG A 51 5.39 14.49 12.20
N ASP A 52 5.22 13.35 12.85
CA ASP A 52 3.92 12.75 13.08
C ASP A 52 3.14 13.45 14.21
N ALA A 53 2.04 12.83 14.62
CA ALA A 53 1.16 13.36 15.66
C ALA A 53 1.77 13.32 17.07
N ASP A 54 2.70 12.40 17.32
CA ASP A 54 3.38 12.19 18.59
C ASP A 54 4.65 13.04 18.71
N GLY A 55 5.08 13.63 17.58
CA GLY A 55 6.17 14.59 17.47
C GLY A 55 7.49 13.94 17.04
N ASP A 56 7.44 12.67 16.65
CA ASP A 56 8.56 11.92 16.12
C ASP A 56 8.83 12.31 14.67
N LEU A 57 10.10 12.23 14.26
CA LEU A 57 10.51 12.58 12.91
C LEU A 57 10.05 11.51 11.93
N GLU A 58 9.44 11.96 10.83
CA GLU A 58 9.25 11.17 9.62
C GLU A 58 10.25 11.59 8.53
N PHE A 59 10.74 12.84 8.64
CA PHE A 59 11.65 13.45 7.68
C PHE A 59 12.51 14.53 8.33
N VAL A 60 13.77 14.61 7.91
CA VAL A 60 14.61 15.80 8.06
C VAL A 60 15.47 15.99 6.82
N GLY A 61 15.62 17.23 6.38
CA GLY A 61 16.52 17.59 5.29
C GLY A 61 16.97 19.04 5.34
N THR A 62 17.76 19.41 4.36
CA THR A 62 18.21 20.80 4.15
C THR A 62 17.75 21.32 2.80
N ALA A 63 17.78 22.66 2.64
CA ALA A 63 17.64 23.28 1.34
C ALA A 63 18.69 22.75 0.34
N ASP A 64 18.39 22.87 -0.95
CA ASP A 64 19.28 22.41 -2.01
C ASP A 64 20.68 23.07 -1.90
N GLY A 65 21.72 22.28 -2.15
CA GLY A 65 23.11 22.69 -1.99
C GLY A 65 23.67 22.61 -0.56
N GLN A 66 22.84 22.43 0.48
CA GLN A 66 23.30 22.31 1.87
C GLN A 66 23.35 20.85 2.32
N ALA A 67 24.22 20.55 3.29
CA ALA A 67 24.34 19.21 3.87
C ALA A 67 24.00 19.25 5.36
N LEU A 68 23.33 18.20 5.85
CA LEU A 68 23.13 17.96 7.27
C LEU A 68 24.46 17.72 7.99
N THR A 69 25.30 16.84 7.43
CA THR A 69 26.60 16.48 8.01
C THR A 69 27.43 15.66 7.02
N GLY A 70 28.71 15.46 7.35
CA GLY A 70 29.59 14.49 6.72
C GLY A 70 30.12 14.86 5.33
N ALA A 71 31.03 14.02 4.86
CA ALA A 71 31.57 13.93 3.50
C ALA A 71 32.35 12.60 3.38
N GLY A 72 32.60 12.12 2.16
CA GLY A 72 33.34 10.87 1.94
C GLY A 72 32.42 9.66 1.78
N ASP A 73 32.62 8.62 2.60
CA ASP A 73 31.88 7.36 2.44
C ASP A 73 30.41 7.50 2.86
N ALA A 74 29.50 7.29 1.91
CA ALA A 74 28.06 7.51 2.11
C ALA A 74 27.47 6.62 3.22
N THR A 75 27.85 5.33 3.27
CA THR A 75 27.34 4.39 4.29
C THR A 75 27.80 4.77 5.68
N THR A 76 29.06 5.19 5.83
CA THR A 76 29.63 5.66 7.10
C THR A 76 28.89 6.91 7.58
N ASN A 77 28.68 7.89 6.71
CA ASN A 77 27.98 9.12 7.05
C ASN A 77 26.51 8.87 7.37
N ALA A 78 25.85 7.98 6.61
CA ALA A 78 24.48 7.59 6.86
C ALA A 78 24.30 6.88 8.21
N THR A 79 25.24 6.00 8.59
CA THR A 79 25.22 5.34 9.89
C THR A 79 25.45 6.35 11.03
N SER A 80 26.36 7.31 10.82
CA SER A 80 26.67 8.35 11.81
C SER A 80 25.49 9.29 12.07
N VAL A 81 24.79 9.74 11.02
CA VAL A 81 23.62 10.62 11.18
C VAL A 81 22.47 9.87 11.87
N LEU A 82 22.26 8.60 11.57
CA LEU A 82 21.26 7.77 12.25
C LEU A 82 21.60 7.51 13.72
N THR A 83 22.87 7.43 14.08
CA THR A 83 23.27 7.36 15.50
C THR A 83 22.89 8.64 16.26
N THR A 84 22.83 9.78 15.55
CA THR A 84 22.43 11.07 16.14
C THR A 84 20.91 11.22 16.19
N LEU A 85 20.21 10.81 15.13
CA LEU A 85 18.77 11.03 14.95
C LEU A 85 17.88 9.87 15.37
N GLY A 86 18.41 8.67 15.59
CA GLY A 86 17.59 7.46 15.70
C GLY A 86 16.51 7.55 16.79
N ALA A 87 16.81 8.17 17.94
CA ALA A 87 15.82 8.37 18.99
C ALA A 87 14.75 9.42 18.65
N ASP A 88 15.05 10.35 17.73
CA ASP A 88 14.10 11.38 17.32
C ASP A 88 13.08 10.86 16.29
N PHE A 89 13.25 9.66 15.73
CA PHE A 89 12.30 9.00 14.83
C PHE A 89 11.25 8.15 15.56
N GLY A 90 11.14 8.27 16.89
CA GLY A 90 10.16 7.49 17.68
C GLY A 90 10.54 6.02 17.75
N SER A 91 11.68 5.70 18.35
CA SER A 91 12.20 4.33 18.41
C SER A 91 12.15 3.75 19.81
N ALA A 92 11.57 2.56 19.94
CA ALA A 92 11.53 1.82 21.20
C ALA A 92 12.93 1.55 21.80
N ASP A 93 12.99 1.36 23.12
CA ASP A 93 14.21 0.92 23.81
C ASP A 93 14.77 -0.37 23.20
N GLY A 94 16.09 -0.44 23.06
CA GLY A 94 16.76 -1.60 22.43
C GLY A 94 16.77 -1.55 20.89
N THR A 95 16.29 -0.45 20.28
CA THR A 95 16.36 -0.24 18.83
C THR A 95 17.79 -0.17 18.32
N THR A 96 18.02 -0.84 17.19
CA THR A 96 19.22 -0.74 16.36
C THR A 96 18.83 -0.60 14.89
N PHE A 97 19.71 0.03 14.11
CA PHE A 97 19.54 0.18 12.67
C PHE A 97 20.68 -0.53 11.94
N ALA A 98 20.33 -1.41 11.01
CA ALA A 98 21.30 -2.11 10.17
C ALA A 98 21.07 -1.75 8.69
N ALA A 99 22.14 -1.37 7.99
CA ALA A 99 22.04 -1.08 6.56
C ALA A 99 21.66 -2.34 5.77
N THR A 100 20.61 -2.25 4.94
CA THR A 100 20.10 -3.37 4.13
C THR A 100 20.45 -3.24 2.65
N GLY A 101 20.73 -2.03 2.18
CA GLY A 101 21.12 -1.80 0.79
C GLY A 101 21.52 -0.37 0.49
N THR A 102 22.24 -0.22 -0.62
CA THR A 102 22.62 1.08 -1.19
C THR A 102 22.14 1.19 -2.63
N SER A 103 21.78 2.40 -3.04
CA SER A 103 21.45 2.74 -4.42
C SER A 103 22.18 4.02 -4.80
N THR A 104 23.06 3.94 -5.80
CA THR A 104 23.93 5.06 -6.20
C THR A 104 23.55 5.57 -7.58
N THR A 105 23.46 6.89 -7.71
CA THR A 105 23.27 7.64 -8.95
C THR A 105 24.42 8.65 -9.11
N PRO A 106 24.54 9.34 -10.27
CA PRO A 106 25.50 10.43 -10.41
C PRO A 106 25.30 11.58 -9.40
N ASP A 107 24.08 11.73 -8.87
CA ASP A 107 23.71 12.81 -7.96
C ASP A 107 23.98 12.46 -6.49
N GLY A 108 24.13 11.17 -6.17
CA GLY A 108 24.35 10.74 -4.80
C GLY A 108 24.09 9.27 -4.49
N THR A 109 23.97 8.94 -3.21
CA THR A 109 23.71 7.58 -2.75
C THR A 109 22.61 7.56 -1.70
N GLY A 110 21.61 6.70 -1.91
CA GLY A 110 20.62 6.34 -0.90
C GLY A 110 21.08 5.09 -0.15
N VAL A 111 21.01 5.13 1.18
CA VAL A 111 21.30 3.99 2.07
C VAL A 111 20.04 3.68 2.87
N ARG A 112 19.54 2.45 2.77
CA ARG A 112 18.37 1.97 3.54
C ARG A 112 18.81 1.22 4.78
N PHE A 113 18.09 1.43 5.86
CA PHE A 113 18.31 0.81 7.16
C PHE A 113 17.04 0.14 7.65
N GLN A 114 17.18 -1.06 8.18
CA GLN A 114 16.13 -1.81 8.84
C GLN A 114 16.23 -1.60 10.34
N GLN A 115 15.13 -1.18 10.96
CA GLN A 115 14.98 -1.16 12.42
C GLN A 115 14.92 -2.59 12.96
N SER A 116 15.56 -2.83 14.10
CA SER A 116 15.38 -4.04 14.91
C SER A 116 15.32 -3.66 16.39
N ILE A 117 14.41 -4.28 17.15
CA ILE A 117 14.29 -4.11 18.61
C ILE A 117 14.77 -5.41 19.25
N ASP A 118 15.75 -5.33 20.14
CA ASP A 118 16.42 -6.48 20.77
C ASP A 118 16.87 -7.56 19.75
N GLY A 119 17.28 -7.11 18.56
CA GLY A 119 17.75 -7.97 17.47
C GLY A 119 16.66 -8.64 16.63
N VAL A 120 15.38 -8.36 16.87
CA VAL A 120 14.26 -8.82 16.02
C VAL A 120 13.87 -7.70 15.05
N PRO A 121 13.82 -7.94 13.73
CA PRO A 121 13.48 -6.92 12.75
C PRO A 121 12.03 -6.47 12.86
N VAL A 122 11.79 -5.17 12.66
CA VAL A 122 10.46 -4.56 12.64
C VAL A 122 9.94 -4.50 11.20
N LEU A 123 8.79 -5.10 10.93
CA LEU A 123 8.19 -5.01 9.60
C LEU A 123 7.81 -3.55 9.31
N ALA A 124 8.19 -3.05 8.13
CA ALA A 124 8.01 -1.65 7.69
C ALA A 124 8.77 -0.58 8.51
N GLY A 125 9.45 -0.96 9.60
CA GLY A 125 10.36 -0.06 10.32
C GLY A 125 11.65 0.17 9.53
N GLU A 126 11.65 1.15 8.64
CA GLU A 126 12.79 1.48 7.79
C GLU A 126 13.14 2.97 7.85
N VAL A 127 14.44 3.25 7.78
CA VAL A 127 14.95 4.62 7.59
C VAL A 127 15.87 4.64 6.36
N ALA A 128 15.67 5.62 5.49
CA ALA A 128 16.51 5.88 4.35
C ALA A 128 17.26 7.20 4.51
N VAL A 129 18.56 7.16 4.27
CA VAL A 129 19.44 8.33 4.26
C VAL A 129 19.89 8.60 2.84
N GLN A 130 19.73 9.83 2.37
CA GLN A 130 20.24 10.28 1.08
C GLN A 130 21.48 11.14 1.26
N THR A 131 22.52 10.84 0.50
CA THR A 131 23.72 11.67 0.38
C THR A 131 23.84 12.27 -1.00
N ASP A 132 24.59 13.35 -1.15
CA ASP A 132 25.05 13.82 -2.46
C ASP A 132 26.22 12.98 -2.99
N ALA A 133 26.73 13.33 -4.17
CA ALA A 133 27.86 12.68 -4.84
C ALA A 133 29.19 12.77 -4.06
N ALA A 134 29.32 13.71 -3.12
CA ALA A 134 30.47 13.84 -2.23
C ALA A 134 30.26 13.06 -0.91
N GLY A 135 29.14 12.34 -0.78
CA GLY A 135 28.78 11.57 0.41
C GLY A 135 28.28 12.43 1.58
N GLN A 136 27.96 13.71 1.34
CA GLN A 136 27.39 14.57 2.38
C GLN A 136 25.90 14.25 2.54
N VAL A 137 25.43 14.09 3.78
CA VAL A 137 24.04 13.75 4.06
C VAL A 137 23.14 14.93 3.70
N ARG A 138 22.07 14.69 2.95
CA ARG A 138 21.10 15.70 2.50
C ARG A 138 19.76 15.57 3.18
N SER A 139 19.30 14.33 3.34
CA SER A 139 18.04 14.04 4.02
C SER A 139 18.04 12.66 4.66
N VAL A 140 17.16 12.54 5.66
CA VAL A 140 16.81 11.29 6.33
C VAL A 140 15.28 11.22 6.33
N LEU A 141 14.72 10.08 5.94
CA LEU A 141 13.28 9.84 5.93
C LEU A 141 13.01 8.43 6.40
N GLY A 142 11.92 8.21 7.13
CA GLY A 142 11.61 6.88 7.63
C GLY A 142 10.51 6.89 8.65
N GLU A 143 10.02 5.71 8.95
CA GLU A 143 9.02 5.45 9.98
C GLU A 143 9.55 4.28 10.81
N THR A 144 9.40 4.35 12.13
CA THR A 144 9.92 3.34 13.06
C THR A 144 8.87 2.99 14.09
N ALA A 145 8.88 1.76 14.59
CA ALA A 145 8.05 1.40 15.73
C ALA A 145 8.58 2.07 16.99
N ASP A 146 7.69 2.79 17.67
CA ASP A 146 7.90 3.50 18.92
C ASP A 146 7.73 2.58 20.14
N ASP A 147 6.93 1.53 19.97
CA ASP A 147 6.66 0.51 20.98
C ASP A 147 7.34 -0.84 20.70
N ALA A 148 7.54 -1.61 21.77
CA ALA A 148 8.01 -2.99 21.72
C ALA A 148 6.88 -3.98 22.07
N PRO A 149 6.92 -5.22 21.53
CA PRO A 149 5.98 -6.27 21.95
C PRO A 149 6.02 -6.52 23.46
N ALA A 150 4.86 -6.82 24.06
CA ALA A 150 4.77 -7.20 25.46
C ALA A 150 5.60 -8.45 25.84
N SER A 151 5.93 -9.29 24.85
CA SER A 151 6.86 -10.41 25.02
C SER A 151 7.63 -10.70 23.73
N MET A 152 8.94 -10.88 23.87
CA MET A 152 9.85 -11.32 22.80
C MET A 152 9.99 -12.85 22.73
N SER A 153 9.17 -13.60 23.48
CA SER A 153 9.21 -15.07 23.51
C SER A 153 7.96 -15.66 22.85
N PRO A 154 8.09 -16.40 21.73
CA PRO A 154 6.94 -17.02 21.08
C PRO A 154 6.39 -18.17 21.93
N THR A 155 5.07 -18.23 22.07
CA THR A 155 4.36 -19.39 22.64
C THR A 155 3.94 -20.38 21.55
N VAL A 156 3.64 -19.87 20.36
CA VAL A 156 3.35 -20.66 19.16
C VAL A 156 4.65 -21.13 18.53
N THR A 157 4.75 -22.41 18.21
CA THR A 157 5.94 -22.94 17.53
C THR A 157 6.00 -22.48 16.07
N ALA A 158 7.20 -22.41 15.49
CA ALA A 158 7.35 -22.14 14.06
C ALA A 158 6.56 -23.15 13.20
N ALA A 159 6.53 -24.43 13.57
CA ALA A 159 5.80 -25.45 12.81
C ALA A 159 4.28 -25.22 12.80
N ASP A 160 3.73 -24.81 13.95
CA ASP A 160 2.31 -24.47 14.08
C ASP A 160 1.99 -23.18 13.30
N ALA A 161 2.87 -22.17 13.37
CA ALA A 161 2.73 -20.95 12.59
C ALA A 161 2.76 -21.21 11.07
N ALA A 162 3.66 -22.05 10.58
CA ALA A 162 3.68 -22.44 9.16
C ALA A 162 2.38 -23.16 8.74
N THR A 163 1.80 -23.94 9.65
CA THR A 163 0.53 -24.64 9.40
C THR A 163 -0.64 -23.66 9.38
N ALA A 164 -0.70 -22.73 10.33
CA ALA A 164 -1.69 -21.66 10.35
C ALA A 164 -1.61 -20.77 9.10
N ALA A 165 -0.39 -20.40 8.68
CA ALA A 165 -0.17 -19.61 7.48
C ALA A 165 -0.69 -20.30 6.21
N ARG A 166 -0.36 -21.58 5.99
CA ARG A 166 -0.90 -22.35 4.85
C ARG A 166 -2.43 -22.45 4.90
N ALA A 167 -3.01 -22.67 6.08
CA ALA A 167 -4.46 -22.75 6.23
C ALA A 167 -5.14 -21.41 5.90
N ALA A 168 -4.55 -20.29 6.33
CA ALA A 168 -5.04 -18.95 6.03
C ALA A 168 -4.99 -18.65 4.53
N SER A 169 -3.85 -18.91 3.87
CA SER A 169 -3.69 -18.75 2.42
C SER A 169 -4.62 -19.67 1.64
N ALA A 170 -4.75 -20.94 2.03
CA ALA A 170 -5.66 -21.88 1.38
C ALA A 170 -7.11 -21.39 1.43
N LYS A 171 -7.55 -20.91 2.60
CA LYS A 171 -8.88 -20.35 2.77
C LYS A 171 -9.09 -19.10 1.91
N ALA A 172 -8.11 -18.18 1.90
CA ALA A 172 -8.21 -16.93 1.16
C ALA A 172 -8.32 -17.17 -0.36
N HIS A 173 -7.58 -18.14 -0.87
CA HIS A 173 -7.55 -18.51 -2.29
C HIS A 173 -8.60 -19.57 -2.68
N GLY A 174 -9.53 -19.93 -1.78
CA GLY A 174 -10.58 -20.92 -2.06
C GLY A 174 -10.04 -22.32 -2.38
N LEU A 175 -8.85 -22.66 -1.86
CA LEU A 175 -8.15 -23.89 -2.18
C LEU A 175 -8.66 -25.08 -1.38
N GLY A 176 -8.84 -26.20 -2.09
CA GLY A 176 -8.92 -27.53 -1.48
C GLY A 176 -7.51 -28.09 -1.23
N ALA A 177 -7.11 -29.08 -2.05
CA ALA A 177 -5.87 -29.84 -1.88
C ALA A 177 -4.66 -29.31 -2.69
N VAL A 178 -4.60 -28.02 -3.00
CA VAL A 178 -3.42 -27.46 -3.68
C VAL A 178 -2.24 -27.45 -2.69
N PRO A 179 -1.08 -28.02 -3.06
CA PRO A 179 0.07 -28.06 -2.16
C PRO A 179 0.70 -26.67 -2.05
N LEU A 180 0.31 -25.94 -1.00
CA LEU A 180 0.99 -24.72 -0.60
C LEU A 180 2.30 -25.05 0.10
N VAL A 181 3.36 -24.35 -0.28
CA VAL A 181 4.68 -24.43 0.35
C VAL A 181 4.85 -23.23 1.26
N ALA A 182 5.12 -23.47 2.55
CA ALA A 182 5.48 -22.40 3.48
C ALA A 182 7.01 -22.28 3.56
N SER A 183 7.52 -21.05 3.56
CA SER A 183 8.91 -20.77 3.91
C SER A 183 9.19 -21.17 5.36
N ARG A 184 10.47 -21.20 5.72
CA ARG A 184 10.85 -21.26 7.13
C ARG A 184 10.30 -20.00 7.84
N PRO A 185 9.53 -20.15 8.94
CA PRO A 185 9.06 -19.00 9.71
C PRO A 185 10.21 -18.27 10.41
N GLU A 186 10.14 -16.95 10.39
CA GLU A 186 11.11 -16.06 11.03
C GLU A 186 10.37 -15.14 12.01
N LEU A 187 10.98 -14.83 13.15
CA LEU A 187 10.40 -13.88 14.10
C LEU A 187 10.62 -12.46 13.59
N TRP A 188 9.54 -11.68 13.60
CA TRP A 188 9.49 -10.28 13.24
C TRP A 188 8.60 -9.54 14.26
N ILE A 189 8.78 -8.24 14.36
CA ILE A 189 7.85 -7.37 15.08
C ILE A 189 6.90 -6.77 14.06
N TYR A 190 5.61 -6.78 14.38
CA TYR A 190 4.58 -6.12 13.61
C TYR A 190 3.97 -5.00 14.44
N ASP A 191 4.15 -3.78 13.98
CA ASP A 191 3.40 -2.61 14.43
C ASP A 191 2.37 -2.26 13.34
N PRO A 192 1.07 -2.32 13.64
CA PRO A 192 0.03 -2.03 12.67
C PRO A 192 -0.02 -0.57 12.22
N THR A 193 0.52 0.38 13.01
CA THR A 193 0.52 1.81 12.66
C THR A 193 1.39 2.10 11.44
N LEU A 194 2.54 1.43 11.32
CA LEU A 194 3.48 1.53 10.20
C LEU A 194 2.93 1.07 8.84
N VAL A 195 1.76 0.43 8.84
CA VAL A 195 1.05 0.02 7.61
C VAL A 195 -0.37 0.57 7.54
N GLY A 196 -0.70 1.56 8.39
CA GLY A 196 -2.01 2.20 8.41
C GLY A 196 -3.17 1.27 8.82
N SER A 197 -2.89 0.22 9.59
CA SER A 197 -3.89 -0.74 10.03
C SER A 197 -4.47 -0.33 11.40
N PRO A 198 -5.81 -0.23 11.57
CA PRO A 198 -6.43 0.16 12.84
C PRO A 198 -6.53 -1.01 13.84
N ASP A 199 -5.49 -1.84 13.93
CA ASP A 199 -5.50 -3.07 14.72
C ASP A 199 -5.38 -2.77 16.23
N PRO A 200 -6.38 -3.16 17.05
CA PRO A 200 -6.43 -2.78 18.46
C PRO A 200 -5.47 -3.56 19.36
N VAL A 201 -4.81 -4.61 18.86
CA VAL A 201 -3.84 -5.39 19.64
C VAL A 201 -2.49 -4.67 19.71
N GLY A 202 -2.20 -3.78 18.75
CA GLY A 202 -0.96 -3.01 18.70
C GLY A 202 0.29 -3.85 18.41
N THR A 203 1.45 -3.30 18.76
CA THR A 203 2.76 -3.86 18.44
C THR A 203 3.00 -5.22 19.09
N ARG A 204 3.40 -6.20 18.28
CA ARG A 204 3.49 -7.61 18.71
C ARG A 204 4.53 -8.42 17.95
N LEU A 205 5.00 -9.48 18.59
CA LEU A 205 5.86 -10.47 17.96
C LEU A 205 5.03 -11.38 17.04
N VAL A 206 5.49 -11.57 15.82
CA VAL A 206 4.85 -12.41 14.81
C VAL A 206 5.84 -13.37 14.18
N TRP A 207 5.34 -14.51 13.73
CA TRP A 207 6.00 -15.35 12.75
C TRP A 207 5.68 -14.82 11.34
N ARG A 208 6.71 -14.37 10.62
CA ARG A 208 6.65 -14.01 9.22
C ARG A 208 6.84 -15.28 8.36
N VAL A 209 5.84 -15.60 7.53
CA VAL A 209 5.84 -16.80 6.69
C VAL A 209 5.42 -16.42 5.28
N ARG A 210 6.25 -16.76 4.28
CA ARG A 210 5.85 -16.70 2.88
C ARG A 210 5.17 -18.02 2.49
N VAL A 211 4.01 -17.96 1.85
CA VAL A 211 3.25 -19.14 1.42
C VAL A 211 3.06 -19.08 -0.09
N GLU A 212 3.54 -20.10 -0.79
CA GLU A 212 3.61 -20.11 -2.25
C GLU A 212 2.97 -21.34 -2.88
N ALA A 213 2.47 -21.18 -4.09
CA ALA A 213 2.23 -22.26 -5.03
C ALA A 213 2.51 -21.79 -6.46
N SER A 214 2.96 -22.69 -7.33
CA SER A 214 3.27 -22.36 -8.72
C SER A 214 2.03 -22.11 -9.58
N ALA A 215 0.86 -22.59 -9.16
CA ALA A 215 -0.43 -22.32 -9.79
C ALA A 215 -1.59 -22.52 -8.79
N GLY A 216 -2.42 -21.49 -8.63
CA GLY A 216 -3.71 -21.49 -7.96
C GLY A 216 -4.85 -21.93 -8.89
N PRO A 217 -6.12 -21.81 -8.47
CA PRO A 217 -7.27 -22.32 -9.23
C PRO A 217 -7.49 -21.60 -10.58
N ASP A 218 -7.00 -20.38 -10.68
CA ASP A 218 -7.01 -19.51 -11.85
C ASP A 218 -5.76 -19.67 -12.74
N GLY A 219 -4.82 -20.54 -12.34
CA GLY A 219 -3.56 -20.79 -13.03
C GLY A 219 -2.44 -19.81 -12.68
N GLN A 220 -2.64 -18.88 -11.75
CA GLN A 220 -1.63 -17.90 -11.33
C GLN A 220 -0.76 -18.43 -10.19
N PRO A 221 0.50 -18.01 -10.07
CA PRO A 221 1.25 -18.29 -8.85
C PRO A 221 0.51 -17.68 -7.65
N ILE A 222 0.67 -18.31 -6.49
CA ILE A 222 0.26 -17.77 -5.21
C ILE A 222 1.54 -17.38 -4.49
N ALA A 223 1.57 -16.19 -3.88
CA ALA A 223 2.65 -15.74 -3.03
C ALA A 223 2.06 -14.85 -1.94
N ASP A 224 1.66 -15.44 -0.82
CA ASP A 224 1.19 -14.67 0.33
C ASP A 224 2.35 -14.40 1.30
N LEU A 225 2.40 -13.18 1.83
CA LEU A 225 3.08 -12.89 3.09
C LEU A 225 2.06 -13.02 4.23
N VAL A 226 2.30 -13.94 5.16
CA VAL A 226 1.43 -14.16 6.32
C VAL A 226 2.18 -13.85 7.60
N LEU A 227 1.61 -12.98 8.42
CA LEU A 227 2.06 -12.72 9.78
C LEU A 227 1.16 -13.46 10.77
N VAL A 228 1.72 -14.43 11.47
CA VAL A 228 1.01 -15.21 12.49
C VAL A 228 1.45 -14.70 13.87
N ASP A 229 0.50 -14.26 14.69
CA ASP A 229 0.75 -13.83 16.07
C ASP A 229 1.50 -14.93 16.84
N ALA A 230 2.66 -14.59 17.39
CA ALA A 230 3.56 -15.55 18.01
C ALA A 230 3.09 -16.01 19.41
N ALA A 231 2.13 -15.33 20.01
CA ALA A 231 1.56 -15.67 21.32
C ALA A 231 0.34 -16.61 21.18
N ASN A 232 -0.54 -16.37 20.21
CA ASN A 232 -1.84 -17.06 20.11
C ASN A 232 -2.14 -17.75 18.77
N GLY A 233 -1.36 -17.47 17.72
CA GLY A 233 -1.49 -18.15 16.42
C GLY A 233 -2.55 -17.57 15.49
N SER A 234 -3.18 -16.46 15.88
CA SER A 234 -4.08 -15.70 15.00
C SER A 234 -3.32 -15.05 13.84
N ILE A 235 -4.02 -14.79 12.74
CA ILE A 235 -3.42 -14.11 11.58
C ILE A 235 -3.49 -12.61 11.84
N ALA A 236 -2.33 -12.01 12.08
CA ALA A 236 -2.19 -10.57 12.32
C ALA A 236 -2.32 -9.78 11.01
N LEU A 237 -1.74 -10.30 9.94
CA LEU A 237 -1.78 -9.69 8.60
C LEU A 237 -1.59 -10.78 7.55
N ARG A 238 -2.27 -10.63 6.40
CA ARG A 238 -1.99 -11.40 5.20
C ARG A 238 -1.97 -10.44 4.02
N ILE A 239 -0.85 -10.41 3.32
CA ILE A 239 -0.68 -9.66 2.08
C ILE A 239 -0.57 -10.68 0.95
N ASP A 240 -1.31 -10.46 -0.13
CA ASP A 240 -1.05 -11.15 -1.38
C ASP A 240 0.07 -10.39 -2.09
N ASP A 241 1.28 -10.96 -2.11
CA ASP A 241 2.46 -10.38 -2.78
C ASP A 241 2.42 -10.64 -4.30
N VAL A 242 1.41 -11.37 -4.79
CA VAL A 242 1.08 -11.36 -6.22
C VAL A 242 0.33 -10.06 -6.47
N HIS A 243 1.07 -8.98 -6.65
CA HIS A 243 0.55 -7.83 -7.38
C HIS A 243 0.16 -8.35 -8.75
N ALA A 244 -1.15 -8.49 -9.01
CA ALA A 244 -1.65 -8.97 -10.27
C ALA A 244 -1.37 -7.91 -11.34
N ALA A 245 -0.12 -7.87 -11.80
CA ALA A 245 0.25 -7.18 -13.02
C ALA A 245 -0.79 -7.53 -14.07
N LYS A 246 -1.30 -6.52 -14.77
CA LYS A 246 -2.23 -6.60 -15.91
C LYS A 246 -2.59 -8.04 -16.27
N ASN A 247 -3.69 -8.55 -15.75
CA ASN A 247 -4.05 -9.95 -15.94
C ASN A 247 -5.35 -10.06 -16.74
N ARG A 248 -5.25 -10.64 -17.93
CA ARG A 248 -6.36 -10.75 -18.87
C ARG A 248 -6.58 -12.20 -19.28
N ARG A 249 -7.83 -12.60 -19.42
CA ARG A 249 -8.21 -13.88 -20.01
C ARG A 249 -9.42 -13.74 -20.92
N VAL A 250 -9.38 -14.42 -22.04
CA VAL A 250 -10.41 -14.33 -23.07
C VAL A 250 -10.89 -15.71 -23.45
N CYS A 251 -12.19 -15.95 -23.32
CA CYS A 251 -12.87 -17.11 -23.91
C CYS A 251 -13.46 -16.75 -25.26
N ASP A 252 -13.52 -17.76 -26.12
CA ASP A 252 -14.12 -17.66 -27.43
C ASP A 252 -15.40 -18.50 -27.47
N ALA A 253 -16.55 -17.83 -27.54
CA ALA A 253 -17.86 -18.48 -27.59
C ALA A 253 -18.17 -19.06 -28.99
N ALA A 254 -17.29 -18.84 -29.97
CA ALA A 254 -17.37 -19.41 -31.31
C ALA A 254 -18.72 -19.19 -32.03
N ASN A 255 -19.29 -17.99 -31.90
CA ASN A 255 -20.61 -17.63 -32.45
C ASN A 255 -21.76 -18.45 -31.85
N THR A 256 -21.65 -18.80 -30.56
CA THR A 256 -22.69 -19.50 -29.79
C THR A 256 -22.87 -18.86 -28.41
N SER A 257 -23.74 -19.42 -27.56
CA SER A 257 -23.83 -19.04 -26.14
C SER A 257 -22.86 -19.82 -25.25
N ALA A 258 -22.08 -20.76 -25.79
CA ALA A 258 -21.14 -21.56 -25.02
C ALA A 258 -19.98 -20.68 -24.51
N LYS A 259 -19.30 -21.13 -23.45
CA LYS A 259 -18.16 -20.44 -22.81
C LYS A 259 -18.49 -19.09 -22.15
N TYR A 260 -19.77 -18.73 -22.05
CA TYR A 260 -20.29 -17.71 -21.16
C TYR A 260 -21.00 -18.36 -19.96
N PRO A 261 -20.63 -18.05 -18.69
CA PRO A 261 -19.49 -17.21 -18.29
C PRO A 261 -18.13 -17.86 -18.59
N CYS A 262 -17.11 -17.03 -18.84
CA CYS A 262 -15.75 -17.47 -19.15
C CYS A 262 -15.02 -17.95 -17.90
N THR A 263 -15.18 -19.24 -17.59
CA THR A 263 -14.55 -19.88 -16.43
C THR A 263 -13.47 -20.91 -16.81
N SER A 264 -13.45 -21.40 -18.05
CA SER A 264 -12.48 -22.39 -18.53
C SER A 264 -12.39 -22.50 -20.05
N GLY A 265 -11.27 -23.01 -20.55
CA GLY A 265 -11.00 -23.13 -21.99
C GLY A 265 -10.72 -21.77 -22.63
N PHE A 266 -9.85 -21.00 -21.98
CA PHE A 266 -9.39 -19.70 -22.44
C PHE A 266 -8.71 -19.82 -23.81
N ALA A 267 -9.14 -18.98 -24.75
CA ALA A 267 -8.55 -18.86 -26.08
C ALA A 267 -7.27 -18.01 -26.05
N ARG A 268 -7.13 -17.13 -25.05
CA ARG A 268 -5.90 -16.40 -24.73
C ARG A 268 -5.89 -16.03 -23.24
N VAL A 269 -4.72 -16.07 -22.63
CA VAL A 269 -4.45 -15.67 -21.24
C VAL A 269 -3.28 -14.69 -21.23
N GLU A 270 -3.00 -14.08 -20.08
CA GLU A 270 -1.87 -13.16 -19.93
C GLU A 270 -0.55 -13.80 -20.37
N GLY A 271 0.24 -13.08 -21.19
CA GLY A 271 1.47 -13.59 -21.80
C GLY A 271 1.29 -14.72 -22.83
N GLY A 272 0.06 -15.19 -23.06
CA GLY A 272 -0.26 -16.26 -23.98
C GLY A 272 -0.10 -15.87 -25.46
N ALA A 273 0.23 -16.86 -26.29
CA ALA A 273 0.34 -16.69 -27.73
C ALA A 273 -0.97 -16.12 -28.33
N ALA A 274 -0.83 -15.32 -29.40
CA ALA A 274 -1.98 -14.80 -30.12
C ALA A 274 -2.87 -15.93 -30.65
N SER A 275 -4.18 -15.73 -30.55
CA SER A 275 -5.17 -16.65 -31.08
C SER A 275 -5.30 -16.49 -32.59
N GLY A 276 -5.73 -17.54 -33.29
CA GLY A 276 -6.15 -17.43 -34.69
C GLY A 276 -7.45 -16.63 -34.89
N VAL A 277 -8.12 -16.24 -33.80
CA VAL A 277 -9.39 -15.50 -33.80
C VAL A 277 -9.13 -14.02 -33.50
N THR A 278 -9.46 -13.14 -34.45
CA THR A 278 -9.23 -11.69 -34.33
C THR A 278 -9.88 -11.07 -33.10
N ASP A 279 -11.15 -11.39 -32.83
CA ASP A 279 -11.87 -10.84 -31.67
C ASP A 279 -11.18 -11.18 -30.35
N VAL A 280 -10.61 -12.39 -30.24
CA VAL A 280 -9.86 -12.80 -29.03
C VAL A 280 -8.66 -11.89 -28.80
N ASN A 281 -7.92 -11.60 -29.86
CA ASN A 281 -6.75 -10.74 -29.77
C ASN A 281 -7.14 -9.30 -29.48
N LYS A 282 -8.18 -8.77 -30.12
CA LYS A 282 -8.63 -7.39 -29.90
C LYS A 282 -9.18 -7.15 -28.49
N ALA A 283 -10.00 -8.07 -27.96
CA ALA A 283 -10.45 -7.99 -26.58
C ALA A 283 -9.27 -8.03 -25.61
N TYR A 284 -8.29 -8.90 -25.85
CA TYR A 284 -7.08 -9.00 -25.03
C TYR A 284 -6.24 -7.72 -25.08
N ASP A 285 -5.94 -7.22 -26.27
CA ASP A 285 -5.05 -6.07 -26.46
C ASP A 285 -5.68 -4.80 -25.86
N PHE A 286 -6.93 -4.49 -26.19
CA PHE A 286 -7.61 -3.28 -25.72
C PHE A 286 -7.97 -3.31 -24.23
N ALA A 287 -8.29 -4.48 -23.66
CA ALA A 287 -8.39 -4.60 -22.21
C ALA A 287 -7.07 -4.25 -21.52
N GLY A 288 -5.94 -4.53 -22.17
CA GLY A 288 -4.62 -4.14 -21.68
C GLY A 288 -4.37 -2.65 -21.74
N ASP A 289 -4.83 -1.98 -22.80
CA ASP A 289 -4.72 -0.53 -22.95
C ASP A 289 -5.54 0.20 -21.86
N VAL A 290 -6.73 -0.32 -21.55
CA VAL A 290 -7.58 0.21 -20.48
C VAL A 290 -6.92 0.02 -19.10
N TYR A 291 -6.37 -1.16 -18.83
CA TYR A 291 -5.58 -1.37 -17.61
C TYR A 291 -4.43 -0.36 -17.52
N ASP A 292 -3.63 -0.21 -18.59
CA ASP A 292 -2.48 0.70 -18.59
C ASP A 292 -2.90 2.14 -18.38
N PHE A 293 -4.03 2.55 -18.94
CA PHE A 293 -4.60 3.86 -18.72
C PHE A 293 -4.89 4.09 -17.23
N TYR A 294 -5.62 3.18 -16.58
CA TYR A 294 -5.96 3.34 -15.17
C TYR A 294 -4.73 3.27 -14.25
N ASN A 295 -3.83 2.34 -14.51
CA ASN A 295 -2.60 2.17 -13.75
C ASN A 295 -1.66 3.37 -13.90
N THR A 296 -1.36 3.78 -15.13
CA THR A 296 -0.38 4.85 -15.39
C THR A 296 -0.91 6.23 -15.00
N ARG A 297 -2.23 6.48 -15.13
CA ARG A 297 -2.82 7.80 -14.85
C ARG A 297 -3.28 7.99 -13.42
N PHE A 298 -3.70 6.91 -12.76
CA PHE A 298 -4.32 7.00 -11.43
C PHE A 298 -3.67 6.09 -10.39
N GLY A 299 -2.63 5.32 -10.75
CA GLY A 299 -2.04 4.32 -9.85
C GLY A 299 -3.00 3.18 -9.51
N ARG A 300 -4.10 3.03 -10.26
CA ARG A 300 -5.14 2.04 -9.98
C ARG A 300 -4.75 0.68 -10.55
N ASP A 301 -4.78 -0.34 -9.70
CA ASP A 301 -4.54 -1.73 -10.13
C ASP A 301 -5.85 -2.39 -10.59
N SER A 302 -6.06 -2.47 -11.91
CA SER A 302 -7.25 -3.05 -12.56
C SER A 302 -8.59 -2.34 -12.24
N LEU A 303 -9.72 -3.01 -12.50
CA LEU A 303 -11.06 -2.44 -12.40
C LEU A 303 -11.51 -2.19 -10.95
N ASP A 304 -11.07 -3.01 -10.01
CA ASP A 304 -11.41 -2.94 -8.58
C ASP A 304 -10.36 -2.19 -7.73
N GLY A 305 -9.25 -1.77 -8.34
CA GLY A 305 -8.13 -1.15 -7.62
C GLY A 305 -7.27 -2.15 -6.84
N ALA A 306 -7.54 -3.45 -6.97
CA ALA A 306 -6.88 -4.53 -6.24
C ALA A 306 -6.45 -5.69 -7.16
N GLY A 307 -6.27 -5.43 -8.46
CA GLY A 307 -5.70 -6.41 -9.39
C GLY A 307 -6.68 -7.42 -9.97
N MET A 308 -7.98 -7.11 -10.01
CA MET A 308 -9.00 -7.98 -10.64
C MET A 308 -8.57 -8.49 -12.03
N ILE A 309 -8.76 -9.79 -12.28
CA ILE A 309 -8.54 -10.37 -13.61
C ILE A 309 -9.59 -9.83 -14.58
N ILE A 310 -9.15 -9.15 -15.65
CA ILE A 310 -10.04 -8.69 -16.72
C ILE A 310 -10.44 -9.89 -17.58
N THR A 311 -11.66 -10.36 -17.37
CA THR A 311 -12.23 -11.51 -18.08
C THR A 311 -13.09 -11.04 -19.26
N SER A 312 -12.95 -11.70 -20.41
CA SER A 312 -13.74 -11.40 -21.61
C SER A 312 -14.28 -12.67 -22.27
N THR A 313 -15.53 -12.63 -22.73
CA THR A 313 -16.10 -13.62 -23.65
C THR A 313 -16.36 -12.95 -25.01
N VAL A 314 -15.72 -13.42 -26.08
CA VAL A 314 -15.92 -12.89 -27.43
C VAL A 314 -16.77 -13.81 -28.30
N ARG A 315 -17.33 -13.27 -29.39
CA ARG A 315 -18.20 -13.99 -30.34
C ARG A 315 -19.42 -14.64 -29.67
N TYR A 316 -19.94 -13.99 -28.63
CA TYR A 316 -21.13 -14.44 -27.91
C TYR A 316 -22.37 -14.28 -28.78
N CYS A 317 -23.25 -15.29 -28.78
CA CYS A 317 -24.38 -15.37 -29.69
C CYS A 317 -25.52 -16.20 -29.07
N PRO A 318 -26.35 -15.58 -28.22
CA PRO A 318 -27.37 -16.30 -27.43
C PRO A 318 -28.57 -16.77 -28.25
N SER A 319 -28.92 -16.05 -29.32
CA SER A 319 -30.16 -16.27 -30.09
C SER A 319 -29.95 -16.04 -31.58
N GLY A 320 -28.83 -16.53 -32.13
CA GLY A 320 -28.45 -16.35 -33.52
C GLY A 320 -27.60 -15.09 -33.76
N CYS A 321 -26.78 -15.13 -34.81
CA CYS A 321 -25.72 -14.15 -35.06
C CYS A 321 -26.08 -13.20 -36.22
N PRO A 322 -25.61 -11.93 -36.19
CA PRO A 322 -24.75 -11.35 -35.15
C PRO A 322 -25.53 -10.89 -33.92
N PHE A 323 -24.98 -11.14 -32.73
CA PHE A 323 -25.40 -10.45 -31.51
C PHE A 323 -24.81 -9.04 -31.55
N ASN A 324 -25.65 -8.02 -31.74
CA ASN A 324 -25.20 -6.63 -31.93
C ASN A 324 -25.08 -5.88 -30.60
N ASN A 325 -24.28 -6.41 -29.67
CA ASN A 325 -24.04 -5.74 -28.40
C ASN A 325 -22.70 -6.14 -27.77
N ALA A 326 -22.20 -5.28 -26.88
CA ALA A 326 -21.23 -5.62 -25.85
C ALA A 326 -21.81 -5.20 -24.49
N PHE A 327 -21.44 -5.89 -23.42
CA PHE A 327 -21.87 -5.50 -22.07
C PHE A 327 -20.92 -6.00 -20.99
N TRP A 328 -20.72 -5.19 -19.96
CA TRP A 328 -20.29 -5.63 -18.63
C TRP A 328 -21.44 -6.32 -17.89
N ASP A 329 -21.22 -7.53 -17.36
CA ASP A 329 -22.25 -8.31 -16.66
C ASP A 329 -22.15 -8.27 -15.12
N GLY A 330 -21.17 -7.53 -14.59
CA GLY A 330 -20.84 -7.49 -13.16
C GLY A 330 -19.55 -8.24 -12.82
N GLU A 331 -19.09 -9.16 -13.68
CA GLU A 331 -17.88 -9.97 -13.46
C GLU A 331 -16.94 -10.02 -14.69
N GLN A 332 -17.48 -9.92 -15.91
CA GLN A 332 -16.72 -9.99 -17.16
C GLN A 332 -17.35 -9.11 -18.24
N ILE A 333 -16.62 -8.86 -19.33
CA ILE A 333 -17.21 -8.30 -20.55
C ILE A 333 -17.60 -9.40 -21.52
N VAL A 334 -18.75 -9.23 -22.14
CA VAL A 334 -19.26 -10.10 -23.19
C VAL A 334 -19.40 -9.30 -24.48
N TYR A 335 -18.78 -9.79 -25.56
CA TYR A 335 -18.82 -9.17 -26.88
C TYR A 335 -19.54 -10.07 -27.88
N GLY A 336 -20.48 -9.48 -28.62
CA GLY A 336 -20.92 -10.05 -29.88
C GLY A 336 -19.80 -10.09 -30.94
N PRO A 337 -19.97 -10.85 -32.03
CA PRO A 337 -18.96 -10.95 -33.08
C PRO A 337 -18.58 -9.56 -33.64
N GLY A 338 -17.30 -9.23 -33.62
CA GLY A 338 -16.74 -7.96 -34.11
C GLY A 338 -16.76 -6.78 -33.13
N PHE A 339 -17.50 -6.86 -32.02
CA PHE A 339 -17.61 -5.73 -31.06
C PHE A 339 -16.32 -5.47 -30.29
N ALA A 340 -15.48 -6.48 -30.09
CA ALA A 340 -14.17 -6.32 -29.47
C ALA A 340 -13.18 -5.51 -30.33
N SER A 341 -13.50 -5.23 -31.60
CA SER A 341 -12.60 -4.51 -32.52
C SER A 341 -12.58 -3.00 -32.33
N ALA A 342 -13.50 -2.44 -31.54
CA ALA A 342 -13.54 -1.03 -31.18
C ALA A 342 -12.99 -0.85 -29.77
N ASP A 343 -11.89 -0.11 -29.64
CA ASP A 343 -11.22 0.16 -28.37
C ASP A 343 -12.09 1.01 -27.43
N ASP A 344 -12.83 1.97 -27.96
CA ASP A 344 -13.77 2.79 -27.19
C ASP A 344 -14.92 1.98 -26.58
N ILE A 345 -15.42 0.95 -27.30
CA ILE A 345 -16.43 0.03 -26.77
C ILE A 345 -15.84 -0.79 -25.62
N VAL A 346 -14.64 -1.35 -25.79
CA VAL A 346 -13.94 -2.09 -24.71
C VAL A 346 -13.71 -1.19 -23.50
N GLY A 347 -13.25 0.04 -23.72
CA GLY A 347 -13.05 1.04 -22.66
C GLY A 347 -14.32 1.45 -21.94
N HIS A 348 -15.41 1.66 -22.69
CA HIS A 348 -16.72 1.97 -22.12
C HIS A 348 -17.20 0.85 -21.18
N GLU A 349 -17.18 -0.40 -21.66
CA GLU A 349 -17.66 -1.54 -20.89
C GLU A 349 -16.78 -1.81 -19.66
N LEU A 350 -15.45 -1.72 -19.77
CA LEU A 350 -14.55 -1.88 -18.62
C LEU A 350 -14.73 -0.77 -17.59
N THR A 351 -15.11 0.43 -18.02
CA THR A 351 -15.37 1.55 -17.12
C THR A 351 -16.63 1.33 -16.26
N HIS A 352 -17.61 0.53 -16.70
CA HIS A 352 -18.70 0.08 -15.80
C HIS A 352 -18.18 -0.78 -14.65
N GLY A 353 -17.17 -1.61 -14.90
CA GLY A 353 -16.49 -2.37 -13.84
C GLY A 353 -15.81 -1.43 -12.84
N VAL A 354 -15.13 -0.38 -13.32
CA VAL A 354 -14.54 0.63 -12.43
C VAL A 354 -15.60 1.31 -11.58
N THR A 355 -16.67 1.83 -12.18
CA THR A 355 -17.72 2.54 -11.43
C THR A 355 -18.45 1.63 -10.45
N GLN A 356 -18.54 0.32 -10.71
CA GLN A 356 -19.10 -0.65 -9.75
C GLN A 356 -18.27 -0.78 -8.46
N HIS A 357 -16.96 -0.55 -8.55
CA HIS A 357 -16.04 -0.61 -7.41
C HIS A 357 -15.77 0.76 -6.79
N GLU A 358 -16.49 1.80 -7.23
CA GLU A 358 -16.40 3.17 -6.74
C GLU A 358 -17.78 3.69 -6.31
N ALA A 359 -17.80 4.87 -5.67
CA ALA A 359 -19.01 5.52 -5.15
C ALA A 359 -19.51 6.67 -6.04
#